data_AF-A0A5T7KM41-F1
#
_entry.id   AF-A0A5T7KM41-F1
#
_cell.length_a   1.000
_cell.length_b   1.000
_cell.length_c   1.000
_cell.angle_alpha   90.00
_cell.angle_beta   90.00
_cell.angle_gamma   90.00
#
_symmetry.space_group_name_H-M   'P 1'
#
loop_
_entity.id
_entity.type
_entity.pdbx_description
1 polymer ?
#
loop_
_entity_poly.entity_id
_entity_poly.type
_entity_poly.pdbx_seq_one_letter_code
_entity_poly.pdbx_strand_id
1 'polypeptide(L)'
;MNNNAINALLSCKTPKDIQACINAGSDINILDSFGRNILFYCKNPKMIDTLVKAGIDFNHSDNYGHNVLFNQRNPHILKKLIDSGVDIHHKNGLGQTCLCSLADNISCCKTLINAGINVNNVDKCGRTILFYVKNHSIFDLMVQAGCDINHKDNQGHGIFEICYSLGDFKAKMLIRHISMKDSSPVIFNYLNSESLQIMDLLQKKNLNFTISDNCQVYLSANENEMSSFFSELKKKTDISNTHFRHIVLRGYDLRGDIETIKWFIRNDIKIDKKQLEQHIRHDEICKYIAEHERKKLSEIMKQTISLMPVKRRL
;
A
#
# COMPACT_ATOMS: atom_id res chain seq x y z
N MET A 1 -36.29 -28.08 7.48
CA MET A 1 -35.46 -28.65 6.40
C MET A 1 -34.31 -29.41 7.04
N ASN A 2 -33.98 -30.61 6.53
CA ASN A 2 -33.03 -31.53 7.16
C ASN A 2 -31.58 -31.05 6.92
N ASN A 3 -30.79 -30.80 7.97
CA ASN A 3 -29.37 -30.39 7.87
C ASN A 3 -28.54 -31.34 6.99
N ASN A 4 -28.95 -32.62 6.88
CA ASN A 4 -28.33 -33.60 6.01
C ASN A 4 -28.50 -33.27 4.51
N ALA A 5 -29.63 -32.70 4.10
CA ALA A 5 -29.88 -32.31 2.71
C ALA A 5 -29.06 -31.05 2.32
N ILE A 6 -28.91 -30.11 3.26
CA ILE A 6 -28.04 -28.92 3.11
C ILE A 6 -26.59 -29.36 2.83
N ASN A 7 -26.07 -30.24 3.67
CA ASN A 7 -24.70 -30.74 3.55
C ASN A 7 -24.50 -31.63 2.31
N ALA A 8 -25.52 -32.38 1.88
CA ALA A 8 -25.43 -33.26 0.72
C ALA A 8 -25.26 -32.49 -0.59
N LEU A 9 -26.10 -31.47 -0.86
CA LEU A 9 -25.99 -30.70 -2.10
C LEU A 9 -24.66 -29.92 -2.14
N LEU A 10 -24.31 -29.21 -1.06
CA LEU A 10 -23.09 -28.40 -1.01
C LEU A 10 -21.79 -29.21 -1.13
N SER A 11 -21.84 -30.52 -0.90
CA SER A 11 -20.68 -31.43 -1.02
C SER A 11 -20.60 -32.20 -2.34
N CYS A 12 -21.54 -31.98 -3.28
CA CYS A 12 -21.53 -32.62 -4.59
C CYS A 12 -20.25 -32.31 -5.37
N LYS A 13 -19.73 -33.31 -6.10
CA LYS A 13 -18.48 -33.20 -6.88
C LYS A 13 -18.68 -33.49 -8.36
N THR A 14 -19.85 -34.00 -8.73
CA THR A 14 -20.18 -34.35 -10.11
C THR A 14 -21.56 -33.83 -10.53
N PRO A 15 -21.80 -33.64 -11.83
CA PRO A 15 -23.15 -33.36 -12.36
C PRO A 15 -24.21 -34.40 -11.95
N LYS A 16 -23.81 -35.67 -11.79
CA LYS A 16 -24.72 -36.74 -11.40
C LYS A 16 -25.17 -36.58 -9.94
N ASP A 17 -24.25 -36.19 -9.06
CA ASP A 17 -24.56 -35.93 -7.65
C ASP A 17 -25.58 -34.79 -7.53
N ILE A 18 -25.36 -33.70 -8.28
CA ILE A 18 -26.27 -32.55 -8.33
C ILE A 18 -27.68 -33.01 -8.76
N GLN A 19 -27.78 -33.77 -9.86
CA GLN A 19 -29.06 -34.25 -10.35
C GLN A 19 -29.75 -35.18 -9.35
N ALA A 20 -29.01 -36.05 -8.67
CA ALA A 20 -29.55 -36.93 -7.64
C ALA A 20 -30.11 -36.12 -6.45
N CYS A 21 -29.40 -35.08 -6.00
CA CYS A 21 -29.88 -34.20 -4.95
C CYS A 21 -31.15 -33.42 -5.35
N ILE A 22 -31.20 -32.90 -6.58
CA ILE A 22 -32.38 -32.20 -7.11
C ILE A 22 -33.57 -33.16 -7.22
N ASN A 23 -33.36 -34.38 -7.75
CA ASN A 23 -34.41 -35.40 -7.85
C ASN A 23 -34.93 -35.83 -6.47
N ALA A 24 -34.09 -35.76 -5.43
CA ALA A 24 -34.48 -35.99 -4.04
C ALA A 24 -35.19 -34.79 -3.39
N GLY A 25 -35.48 -33.72 -4.14
CA GLY A 25 -36.19 -32.53 -3.67
C GLY A 25 -35.31 -31.49 -2.97
N SER A 26 -33.99 -31.53 -3.15
CA SER A 26 -33.09 -30.50 -2.60
C SER A 26 -33.30 -29.18 -3.34
N ASP A 27 -33.43 -28.09 -2.59
CA ASP A 27 -33.41 -26.73 -3.15
C ASP A 27 -31.99 -26.41 -3.68
N ILE A 28 -31.90 -26.05 -4.96
CA ILE A 28 -30.63 -25.72 -5.63
C ILE A 28 -29.95 -24.48 -5.03
N ASN A 29 -30.72 -23.59 -4.39
CA ASN A 29 -30.26 -22.33 -3.83
C ASN A 29 -30.00 -22.38 -2.33
N ILE A 30 -29.83 -23.59 -1.78
CA ILE A 30 -29.53 -23.75 -0.37
C ILE A 30 -28.20 -23.09 0.00
N LEU A 31 -28.18 -22.44 1.16
CA LEU A 31 -27.03 -21.67 1.63
C LEU A 31 -26.39 -22.33 2.84
N ASP A 32 -25.07 -22.23 2.94
CA ASP A 32 -24.33 -22.59 4.15
C ASP A 32 -24.38 -21.48 5.22
N SER A 33 -23.68 -21.67 6.34
CA SER A 33 -23.60 -20.70 7.43
C SER A 33 -22.89 -19.38 7.07
N PHE A 34 -22.19 -19.33 5.94
CA PHE A 34 -21.54 -18.13 5.40
C PHE A 34 -22.40 -17.46 4.32
N GLY A 35 -23.60 -17.98 4.07
CA GLY A 35 -24.48 -17.48 3.03
C GLY A 35 -24.02 -17.90 1.64
N ARG A 36 -23.32 -19.02 1.45
CA ARG A 36 -22.83 -19.46 0.14
C ARG A 36 -23.68 -20.59 -0.42
N ASN A 37 -24.04 -20.51 -1.69
CA ASN A 37 -24.60 -21.63 -2.44
C ASN A 37 -23.50 -22.57 -2.96
N ILE A 38 -23.89 -23.68 -3.60
CA ILE A 38 -22.95 -24.68 -4.12
C ILE A 38 -21.97 -24.12 -5.18
N LEU A 39 -22.33 -23.05 -5.90
CA LEU A 39 -21.50 -22.49 -6.96
C LEU A 39 -20.14 -22.02 -6.42
N PHE A 40 -20.09 -21.55 -5.17
CA PHE A 40 -18.86 -21.15 -4.45
C PHE A 40 -17.83 -22.27 -4.31
N TYR A 41 -18.26 -23.53 -4.41
CA TYR A 41 -17.42 -24.71 -4.22
C TYR A 41 -17.04 -25.42 -5.51
N CYS A 42 -17.54 -24.93 -6.65
CA CYS A 42 -17.33 -25.58 -7.93
C CYS A 42 -15.85 -25.57 -8.36
N LYS A 43 -15.35 -26.78 -8.66
CA LYS A 43 -14.02 -27.01 -9.23
C LYS A 43 -14.05 -27.70 -10.60
N ASN A 44 -15.25 -27.96 -11.11
CA ASN A 44 -15.47 -28.68 -12.38
C ASN A 44 -16.35 -27.83 -13.31
N PRO A 45 -15.89 -27.46 -14.52
CA PRO A 45 -16.68 -26.66 -15.46
C PRO A 45 -18.03 -27.29 -15.82
N LYS A 46 -18.09 -28.63 -15.94
CA LYS A 46 -19.33 -29.33 -16.29
C LYS A 46 -20.40 -29.23 -15.21
N MET A 47 -20.01 -29.07 -13.95
CA MET A 47 -20.97 -28.85 -12.86
C MET A 47 -21.65 -27.49 -13.02
N ILE A 48 -20.91 -26.46 -13.44
CA ILE A 48 -21.46 -25.11 -13.63
C ILE A 48 -22.62 -25.16 -14.63
N ASP A 49 -22.46 -25.88 -15.75
CA ASP A 49 -23.53 -26.05 -16.74
C ASP A 49 -24.78 -26.71 -16.15
N THR A 50 -24.61 -27.74 -15.31
CA THR A 50 -25.72 -28.41 -14.65
C THR A 50 -26.41 -27.51 -13.63
N LEU A 51 -25.65 -26.75 -12.84
CA LEU A 51 -26.20 -25.83 -11.84
C LEU A 51 -26.98 -24.69 -12.51
N VAL A 52 -26.45 -24.10 -13.57
CA VAL A 52 -27.13 -23.06 -14.35
C VAL A 52 -28.43 -23.60 -14.95
N LYS A 53 -28.42 -24.80 -15.55
CA LYS A 53 -29.64 -25.45 -16.06
C LYS A 53 -30.66 -25.76 -14.97
N ALA A 54 -30.20 -26.02 -13.75
CA ALA A 54 -31.05 -26.28 -12.60
C ALA A 54 -31.62 -24.99 -11.96
N GLY A 55 -31.29 -23.80 -12.48
CA GLY A 55 -31.82 -22.54 -11.98
C GLY A 55 -31.12 -22.03 -10.71
N ILE A 56 -29.83 -22.32 -10.54
CA ILE A 56 -29.06 -21.72 -9.45
C ILE A 56 -29.00 -20.19 -9.60
N ASP A 57 -29.09 -19.48 -8.48
CA ASP A 57 -28.76 -18.06 -8.42
C ASP A 57 -27.23 -17.90 -8.52
N PHE A 58 -26.75 -17.69 -9.73
CA PHE A 58 -25.32 -17.57 -10.02
C PHE A 58 -24.75 -16.18 -9.68
N ASN A 59 -25.60 -15.18 -9.41
CA ASN A 59 -25.17 -13.85 -8.95
C ASN A 59 -25.31 -13.65 -7.44
N HIS A 60 -25.64 -14.72 -6.71
CA HIS A 60 -25.72 -14.73 -5.25
C HIS A 60 -24.43 -14.24 -4.58
N SER A 61 -24.57 -13.45 -3.53
CA SER A 61 -23.47 -12.97 -2.70
C SER A 61 -23.49 -13.58 -1.30
N ASP A 62 -22.32 -13.94 -0.79
CA ASP A 62 -22.17 -14.43 0.58
C ASP A 62 -22.33 -13.34 1.64
N ASN A 63 -22.19 -13.69 2.92
CA ASN A 63 -22.34 -12.75 4.05
C ASN A 63 -21.28 -11.63 4.07
N TYR A 64 -20.21 -11.73 3.26
CA TYR A 64 -19.20 -10.68 3.08
C TYR A 64 -19.46 -9.84 1.80
N GLY A 65 -20.56 -10.13 1.10
CA GLY A 65 -20.89 -9.56 -0.18
C GLY A 65 -20.00 -10.09 -1.31
N HIS A 66 -19.36 -11.25 -1.17
CA HIS A 66 -18.57 -11.84 -2.26
C HIS A 66 -19.49 -12.65 -3.17
N ASN A 67 -19.40 -12.46 -4.48
CA ASN A 67 -19.91 -13.47 -5.42
C ASN A 67 -18.88 -14.61 -5.59
N VAL A 68 -19.22 -15.64 -6.35
CA VAL A 68 -18.37 -16.82 -6.56
C VAL A 68 -16.96 -16.49 -7.11
N LEU A 69 -16.78 -15.39 -7.83
CA LEU A 69 -15.50 -15.05 -8.48
C LEU A 69 -14.41 -14.69 -7.46
N PHE A 70 -14.76 -14.17 -6.27
CA PHE A 70 -13.80 -13.65 -5.28
C PHE A 70 -12.81 -14.70 -4.78
N ASN A 71 -13.23 -15.96 -4.75
CA ASN A 71 -12.44 -17.07 -4.19
C ASN A 71 -12.01 -18.10 -5.24
N GLN A 72 -12.31 -17.86 -6.52
CA GLN A 72 -11.99 -18.81 -7.58
C GLN A 72 -10.54 -18.68 -8.04
N ARG A 73 -9.69 -19.59 -7.54
CA ARG A 73 -8.25 -19.61 -7.81
C ARG A 73 -7.86 -20.34 -9.10
N ASN A 74 -8.79 -21.01 -9.77
CA ASN A 74 -8.54 -21.68 -11.04
C ASN A 74 -9.02 -20.80 -12.22
N PRO A 75 -8.12 -20.34 -13.12
CA PRO A 75 -8.47 -19.46 -14.23
C PRO A 75 -9.46 -20.09 -15.22
N HIS A 76 -9.44 -21.41 -15.41
CA HIS A 76 -10.39 -22.10 -16.29
C HIS A 76 -11.82 -22.09 -15.73
N ILE A 77 -11.94 -22.31 -14.41
CA ILE A 77 -13.24 -22.25 -13.73
C ILE A 77 -13.72 -20.80 -13.66
N LEU A 78 -12.82 -19.87 -13.34
CA LEU A 78 -13.10 -18.44 -13.32
C LEU A 78 -13.65 -17.96 -14.67
N LYS A 79 -12.97 -18.31 -15.78
CA LYS A 79 -13.44 -18.03 -17.13
C LYS A 79 -14.83 -18.62 -17.38
N LYS A 80 -15.05 -19.90 -17.04
CA LYS A 80 -16.35 -20.55 -17.24
C LYS A 80 -17.48 -19.86 -16.47
N LEU A 81 -17.24 -19.41 -15.24
CA LEU A 81 -18.22 -18.67 -14.45
C LEU A 81 -18.58 -17.34 -15.10
N ILE A 82 -17.57 -16.60 -15.58
CA ILE A 82 -17.77 -15.33 -16.30
C ILE A 82 -18.54 -15.57 -17.60
N ASP A 83 -18.13 -16.57 -18.39
CA ASP A 83 -18.81 -16.96 -19.64
C ASP A 83 -20.27 -17.41 -19.39
N SER A 84 -20.59 -17.82 -18.16
CA SER A 84 -21.96 -18.21 -17.75
C SER A 84 -22.80 -17.04 -17.24
N GLY A 85 -22.27 -15.80 -17.23
CA GLY A 85 -23.01 -14.59 -16.88
C GLY A 85 -22.86 -14.11 -15.45
N VAL A 86 -21.93 -14.67 -14.67
CA VAL A 86 -21.62 -14.14 -13.33
C VAL A 86 -21.05 -12.72 -13.46
N ASP A 87 -21.60 -11.77 -12.70
CA ASP A 87 -21.17 -10.37 -12.74
C ASP A 87 -19.69 -10.20 -12.34
N ILE A 88 -18.86 -9.89 -13.33
CA ILE A 88 -17.42 -9.60 -13.15
C ILE A 88 -17.16 -8.28 -12.44
N HIS A 89 -18.13 -7.36 -12.43
CA HIS A 89 -18.03 -6.03 -11.82
C HIS A 89 -18.63 -5.96 -10.42
N HIS A 90 -19.12 -7.09 -9.89
CA HIS A 90 -19.68 -7.18 -8.54
C HIS A 90 -18.71 -6.64 -7.49
N LYS A 91 -19.24 -5.87 -6.54
CA LYS A 91 -18.47 -5.28 -5.45
C LYS A 91 -18.87 -5.87 -4.11
N ASN A 92 -17.87 -6.21 -3.30
CA ASN A 92 -18.11 -6.68 -1.94
C ASN A 92 -18.47 -5.54 -0.97
N GLY A 93 -18.67 -5.87 0.30
CA GLY A 93 -18.96 -4.89 1.36
C GLY A 93 -17.91 -3.79 1.54
N LEU A 94 -16.69 -3.95 1.00
CA LEU A 94 -15.63 -2.94 0.98
C LEU A 94 -15.57 -2.12 -0.31
N GLY A 95 -16.43 -2.40 -1.30
CA GLY A 95 -16.39 -1.77 -2.62
C GLY A 95 -15.36 -2.37 -3.58
N GLN A 96 -14.73 -3.49 -3.21
CA GLN A 96 -13.71 -4.15 -4.02
C GLN A 96 -14.35 -5.14 -4.99
N THR A 97 -13.77 -5.29 -6.19
CA THR A 97 -14.10 -6.38 -7.11
C THR A 97 -13.25 -7.63 -6.80
N CYS A 98 -13.57 -8.76 -7.44
CA CYS A 98 -12.82 -10.00 -7.28
C CYS A 98 -11.34 -9.87 -7.67
N LEU A 99 -10.98 -8.88 -8.49
CA LEU A 99 -9.60 -8.60 -8.90
C LEU A 99 -8.67 -8.38 -7.71
N CYS A 100 -9.14 -7.66 -6.68
CA CYS A 100 -8.35 -7.39 -5.47
C CYS A 100 -8.03 -8.67 -4.68
N SER A 101 -9.00 -9.59 -4.55
CA SER A 101 -8.81 -10.88 -3.85
C SER A 101 -7.88 -11.84 -4.60
N LEU A 102 -7.72 -11.66 -5.91
CA LEU A 102 -6.93 -12.50 -6.80
C LEU A 102 -5.59 -11.85 -7.22
N ALA A 103 -5.20 -10.74 -6.57
CA ALA A 103 -4.03 -9.92 -6.87
C ALA A 103 -2.64 -10.59 -6.58
N ASP A 104 -2.64 -11.87 -6.27
CA ASP A 104 -1.47 -12.75 -6.10
C ASP A 104 -1.40 -13.84 -7.18
N ASN A 105 -2.44 -13.98 -8.01
CA ASN A 105 -2.54 -15.00 -9.06
C ASN A 105 -2.59 -14.35 -10.45
N ILE A 106 -1.45 -14.35 -11.14
CA ILE A 106 -1.28 -13.71 -12.46
C ILE A 106 -2.24 -14.31 -13.49
N SER A 107 -2.44 -15.62 -13.49
CA SER A 107 -3.30 -16.30 -14.46
C SER A 107 -4.77 -15.92 -14.29
N CYS A 108 -5.25 -15.83 -13.05
CA CYS A 108 -6.60 -15.33 -12.77
C CYS A 108 -6.74 -13.84 -13.13
N CYS A 109 -5.76 -13.01 -12.77
CA CYS A 109 -5.75 -11.58 -13.16
C CYS A 109 -5.83 -11.40 -14.68
N LYS A 110 -5.01 -12.12 -15.45
CA LYS A 110 -5.07 -12.11 -16.93
C LYS A 110 -6.44 -12.55 -17.45
N THR A 111 -7.05 -13.57 -16.83
CA THR A 111 -8.38 -14.04 -17.21
C THR A 111 -9.43 -12.95 -17.01
N LEU A 112 -9.40 -12.25 -15.87
CA LEU A 112 -10.33 -11.16 -15.57
C LEU A 112 -10.13 -9.95 -16.49
N ILE A 113 -8.87 -9.57 -16.75
CA ILE A 113 -8.53 -8.48 -17.67
C ILE A 113 -9.03 -8.79 -19.08
N ASN A 114 -8.78 -10.01 -19.58
CA ASN A 114 -9.25 -10.43 -20.90
C ASN A 114 -10.78 -10.50 -21.00
N ALA A 115 -11.45 -10.70 -19.86
CA ALA A 115 -12.91 -10.67 -19.77
C ALA A 115 -13.49 -9.25 -19.56
N GLY A 116 -12.66 -8.21 -19.57
CA GLY A 116 -13.10 -6.82 -19.51
C GLY A 116 -13.33 -6.25 -18.11
N ILE A 117 -12.74 -6.84 -17.06
CA ILE A 117 -12.84 -6.25 -15.71
C ILE A 117 -12.27 -4.82 -15.69
N ASN A 118 -12.94 -3.92 -14.97
CA ASN A 118 -12.43 -2.57 -14.77
C ASN A 118 -11.28 -2.57 -13.76
N VAL A 119 -10.04 -2.43 -14.24
CA VAL A 119 -8.82 -2.34 -13.42
C VAL A 119 -8.74 -1.07 -12.58
N ASN A 120 -9.47 -0.01 -12.96
CA ASN A 120 -9.56 1.27 -12.26
C ASN A 120 -10.72 1.31 -11.24
N ASN A 121 -11.35 0.17 -10.91
CA ASN A 121 -12.33 0.15 -9.83
C ASN A 121 -11.69 0.61 -8.52
N VAL A 122 -12.36 1.54 -7.84
CA VAL A 122 -11.99 1.98 -6.50
C VAL A 122 -12.89 1.35 -5.44
N ASP A 123 -12.29 1.05 -4.29
CA ASP A 123 -13.00 0.62 -3.09
C ASP A 123 -13.58 1.81 -2.29
N LYS A 124 -14.17 1.55 -1.12
CA LYS A 124 -14.75 2.58 -0.25
C LYS A 124 -13.73 3.60 0.28
N CYS A 125 -12.45 3.28 0.28
CA CYS A 125 -11.36 4.19 0.63
C CYS A 125 -10.84 4.97 -0.59
N GLY A 126 -11.43 4.77 -1.77
CA GLY A 126 -10.96 5.36 -3.01
C GLY A 126 -9.72 4.66 -3.58
N ARG A 127 -9.39 3.43 -3.17
CA ARG A 127 -8.15 2.76 -3.58
C ARG A 127 -8.37 1.85 -4.78
N THR A 128 -7.50 1.95 -5.78
CA THR A 128 -7.40 0.98 -6.88
C THR A 128 -6.64 -0.27 -6.44
N ILE A 129 -6.59 -1.28 -7.31
CA ILE A 129 -5.86 -2.52 -7.01
C ILE A 129 -4.37 -2.29 -6.71
N LEU A 130 -3.73 -1.27 -7.30
CA LEU A 130 -2.29 -1.01 -7.14
C LEU A 130 -1.90 -0.81 -5.67
N PHE A 131 -2.81 -0.33 -4.83
CA PHE A 131 -2.59 -0.17 -3.39
C PHE A 131 -2.35 -1.50 -2.67
N TYR A 132 -2.92 -2.60 -3.19
CA TYR A 132 -2.95 -3.92 -2.57
C TYR A 132 -1.93 -4.91 -3.13
N VAL A 133 -1.35 -4.64 -4.31
CA VAL A 133 -0.42 -5.56 -4.97
C VAL A 133 0.85 -5.78 -4.14
N LYS A 134 1.25 -7.04 -4.03
CA LYS A 134 2.41 -7.50 -3.24
C LYS A 134 3.59 -8.03 -4.06
N ASN A 135 3.45 -8.10 -5.38
CA ASN A 135 4.52 -8.58 -6.25
C ASN A 135 4.62 -7.76 -7.54
N HIS A 136 5.80 -7.79 -8.13
CA HIS A 136 6.15 -6.98 -9.27
C HIS A 136 5.36 -7.33 -10.54
N SER A 137 5.19 -8.62 -10.79
CA SER A 137 4.56 -9.11 -12.02
C SER A 137 3.09 -8.72 -12.13
N ILE A 138 2.35 -8.73 -11.01
CA ILE A 138 0.97 -8.26 -10.97
C ILE A 138 0.92 -6.75 -11.13
N PHE A 139 1.84 -6.01 -10.51
CA PHE A 139 1.88 -4.55 -10.64
C PHE A 139 2.09 -4.15 -12.11
N ASP A 140 3.11 -4.72 -12.76
CA ASP A 140 3.40 -4.52 -14.17
C ASP A 140 2.19 -4.88 -15.05
N LEU A 141 1.51 -6.00 -14.76
CA LEU A 141 0.30 -6.42 -15.48
C LEU A 141 -0.84 -5.40 -15.34
N MET A 142 -1.10 -4.89 -14.13
CA MET A 142 -2.18 -3.93 -13.89
C MET A 142 -1.90 -2.60 -14.59
N VAL A 143 -0.66 -2.10 -14.54
CA VAL A 143 -0.25 -0.89 -15.25
C VAL A 143 -0.36 -1.07 -16.76
N GLN A 144 0.09 -2.21 -17.31
CA GLN A 144 -0.06 -2.56 -18.73
C GLN A 144 -1.52 -2.66 -19.15
N ALA A 145 -2.40 -3.11 -18.26
CA ALA A 145 -3.84 -3.17 -18.48
C ALA A 145 -4.55 -1.81 -18.36
N GLY A 146 -3.80 -0.72 -18.14
CA GLY A 146 -4.35 0.64 -18.07
C GLY A 146 -4.82 1.07 -16.68
N CYS A 147 -4.37 0.42 -15.61
CA CYS A 147 -4.61 0.90 -14.26
C CYS A 147 -3.83 2.20 -14.02
N ASP A 148 -4.51 3.25 -13.57
CA ASP A 148 -3.91 4.56 -13.36
C ASP A 148 -2.97 4.54 -12.14
N ILE A 149 -1.68 4.74 -12.41
CA ILE A 149 -0.62 4.81 -11.41
C ILE A 149 -0.62 6.16 -10.65
N ASN A 150 -1.29 7.19 -11.17
CA ASN A 150 -1.39 8.51 -10.54
C ASN A 150 -2.64 8.65 -9.66
N HIS A 151 -3.50 7.64 -9.64
CA HIS A 151 -4.73 7.64 -8.86
C HIS A 151 -4.45 7.86 -7.37
N LYS A 152 -5.25 8.74 -6.75
CA LYS A 152 -5.17 9.06 -5.32
C LYS A 152 -6.38 8.52 -4.58
N ASP A 153 -6.15 7.98 -3.40
CA ASP A 153 -7.20 7.53 -2.50
C ASP A 153 -7.96 8.73 -1.87
N ASN A 154 -9.00 8.44 -1.08
CA ASN A 154 -9.83 9.49 -0.46
C ASN A 154 -9.05 10.39 0.51
N GLN A 155 -7.83 10.00 0.90
CA GLN A 155 -6.94 10.80 1.75
C GLN A 155 -5.89 11.56 0.91
N GLY A 156 -5.98 11.50 -0.43
CA GLY A 156 -5.06 12.14 -1.34
C GLY A 156 -3.73 11.40 -1.52
N HIS A 157 -3.60 10.16 -1.03
CA HIS A 157 -2.39 9.37 -1.19
C HIS A 157 -2.44 8.60 -2.51
N GLY A 158 -1.43 8.78 -3.37
CA GLY A 158 -1.21 7.93 -4.52
C GLY A 158 -0.26 6.78 -4.18
N ILE A 159 -0.06 5.89 -5.15
CA ILE A 159 0.85 4.75 -4.97
C ILE A 159 2.30 5.23 -4.74
N PHE A 160 2.68 6.37 -5.33
CA PHE A 160 3.99 7.00 -5.10
C PHE A 160 4.20 7.42 -3.64
N GLU A 161 3.15 7.82 -2.91
CA GLU A 161 3.25 8.24 -1.51
C GLU A 161 3.25 7.07 -0.51
N ILE A 162 2.55 5.97 -0.81
CA ILE A 162 2.38 4.83 0.12
C ILE A 162 3.41 3.70 -0.06
N CYS A 163 4.15 3.68 -1.16
CA CYS A 163 5.10 2.60 -1.46
C CYS A 163 6.22 2.45 -0.41
N TYR A 164 6.52 3.52 0.30
CA TYR A 164 7.62 3.61 1.25
C TYR A 164 7.33 3.00 2.63
N SER A 165 6.09 2.57 2.90
CA SER A 165 5.73 1.88 4.15
C SER A 165 5.71 0.35 4.03
N LEU A 166 5.94 -0.23 2.84
CA LEU A 166 5.62 -1.64 2.55
C LEU A 166 6.76 -2.46 1.87
N GLY A 167 8.00 -1.98 1.90
CA GLY A 167 9.20 -2.74 1.53
C GLY A 167 9.78 -2.46 0.12
N ASP A 168 11.03 -2.88 -0.07
CA ASP A 168 11.91 -2.65 -1.24
C ASP A 168 11.23 -2.89 -2.61
N PHE A 169 10.35 -3.88 -2.70
CA PHE A 169 9.71 -4.23 -3.97
C PHE A 169 8.83 -3.09 -4.54
N LYS A 170 8.13 -2.32 -3.70
CA LYS A 170 7.27 -1.24 -4.19
C LYS A 170 8.08 -0.11 -4.80
N ALA A 171 9.21 0.25 -4.20
CA ALA A 171 10.15 1.23 -4.75
C ALA A 171 10.63 0.83 -6.15
N LYS A 172 11.08 -0.41 -6.33
CA LYS A 172 11.53 -0.93 -7.65
C LYS A 172 10.44 -0.88 -8.73
N MET A 173 9.16 -1.06 -8.37
CA MET A 173 8.04 -0.93 -9.31
C MET A 173 7.81 0.49 -9.75
N LEU A 174 7.81 1.43 -8.81
CA LEU A 174 7.70 2.84 -9.13
C LEU A 174 8.85 3.30 -10.02
N ILE A 175 10.07 2.85 -9.74
CA ILE A 175 11.26 3.17 -10.55
C ILE A 175 11.06 2.76 -12.01
N ARG A 176 10.49 1.58 -12.29
CA ARG A 176 10.25 1.10 -13.66
C ARG A 176 9.17 1.90 -14.39
N HIS A 177 8.16 2.36 -13.67
CA HIS A 177 7.00 3.07 -14.23
C HIS A 177 7.03 4.58 -14.00
N ILE A 178 8.17 5.12 -13.55
CA ILE A 178 8.32 6.55 -13.21
C ILE A 178 8.08 7.48 -14.41
N SER A 179 8.20 6.98 -15.64
CA SER A 179 7.82 7.72 -16.85
C SER A 179 6.32 7.97 -17.00
N MET A 180 5.48 7.21 -16.31
CA MET A 180 4.02 7.34 -16.33
C MET A 180 3.51 8.26 -15.22
N LYS A 181 4.41 8.73 -14.34
CA LYS A 181 4.10 9.71 -13.31
C LYS A 181 3.75 11.04 -13.97
N ASP A 182 2.58 11.59 -13.63
CA ASP A 182 2.16 12.91 -14.08
C ASP A 182 2.97 14.04 -13.39
N SER A 183 2.72 15.29 -13.78
CA SER A 183 3.43 16.46 -13.23
C SER A 183 3.08 16.80 -11.78
N SER A 184 2.15 16.08 -11.14
CA SER A 184 1.79 16.36 -9.75
C SER A 184 2.97 16.06 -8.81
N PRO A 185 3.18 16.87 -7.75
CA PRO A 185 4.30 16.66 -6.86
C PRO A 185 4.16 15.37 -6.05
N VAL A 186 5.26 14.64 -5.87
CA VAL A 186 5.33 13.48 -4.97
C VAL A 186 5.60 13.95 -3.54
N ILE A 187 4.79 13.49 -2.59
CA ILE A 187 4.97 13.84 -1.17
C ILE A 187 5.57 12.66 -0.41
N PHE A 188 6.82 12.78 0.03
CA PHE A 188 7.49 11.77 0.84
C PHE A 188 6.99 11.85 2.28
N ASN A 189 6.01 11.00 2.61
CA ASN A 189 5.53 10.80 3.98
C ASN A 189 6.40 9.81 4.78
N TYR A 190 7.19 9.00 4.07
CA TYR A 190 8.09 8.00 4.64
C TYR A 190 9.38 8.01 3.84
N LEU A 191 10.51 7.88 4.54
CA LEU A 191 11.84 7.73 3.96
C LEU A 191 12.45 6.39 4.36
N ASN A 192 13.12 5.77 3.40
CA ASN A 192 13.86 4.53 3.52
C ASN A 192 15.13 4.58 2.65
N SER A 193 15.90 3.48 2.61
CA SER A 193 17.14 3.37 1.82
C SER A 193 16.94 3.68 0.33
N GLU A 194 15.78 3.39 -0.24
CA GLU A 194 15.49 3.57 -1.66
C GLU A 194 15.00 4.99 -2.01
N SER A 195 14.67 5.81 -1.00
CA SER A 195 14.06 7.12 -1.21
C SER A 195 14.95 8.08 -1.99
N LEU A 196 16.26 8.08 -1.71
CA LEU A 196 17.22 8.94 -2.42
C LEU A 196 17.32 8.60 -3.91
N GLN A 197 17.27 7.30 -4.26
CA GLN A 197 17.30 6.85 -5.64
C GLN A 197 16.05 7.33 -6.41
N ILE A 198 14.88 7.30 -5.76
CA ILE A 198 13.64 7.78 -6.39
C ILE A 198 13.66 9.30 -6.54
N MET A 199 14.15 10.05 -5.55
CA MET A 199 14.36 11.49 -5.67
C MET A 199 15.28 11.83 -6.86
N ASP A 200 16.38 11.09 -7.06
CA ASP A 200 17.26 11.27 -8.22
C ASP A 200 16.53 11.06 -9.54
N LEU A 201 15.65 10.06 -9.61
CA LEU A 201 14.87 9.79 -10.82
C LEU A 201 13.81 10.86 -11.07
N LEU A 202 13.15 11.35 -10.02
CA LEU A 202 12.20 12.46 -10.10
C LEU A 202 12.90 13.72 -10.61
N GLN A 203 14.06 14.09 -10.05
CA GLN A 203 14.86 15.23 -10.49
C GLN A 203 15.29 15.10 -11.95
N LYS A 204 15.81 13.92 -12.35
CA LYS A 204 16.19 13.65 -13.76
C LYS A 204 15.02 13.79 -14.73
N LYS A 205 13.78 13.61 -14.26
CA LYS A 205 12.55 13.76 -15.05
C LYS A 205 11.90 15.14 -14.90
N ASN A 206 12.51 16.08 -14.18
CA ASN A 206 11.93 17.38 -13.84
C ASN A 206 10.56 17.26 -13.13
N LEU A 207 10.40 16.21 -12.30
CA LEU A 207 9.21 16.00 -11.48
C LEU A 207 9.45 16.55 -10.07
N ASN A 208 8.51 17.36 -9.60
CA ASN A 208 8.61 17.97 -8.29
C ASN A 208 8.33 16.95 -7.18
N PHE A 209 9.00 17.12 -6.05
CA PHE A 209 8.71 16.40 -4.82
C PHE A 209 8.96 17.26 -3.59
N THR A 210 8.33 16.88 -2.50
CA THR A 210 8.54 17.48 -1.18
C THR A 210 8.59 16.39 -0.12
N ILE A 211 9.16 16.72 1.04
CA ILE A 211 9.12 15.87 2.22
C ILE A 211 8.06 16.45 3.15
N SER A 212 7.12 15.62 3.61
CA SER A 212 6.06 16.08 4.51
C SER A 212 6.65 16.56 5.84
N ASP A 213 6.07 17.58 6.46
CA ASP A 213 6.53 18.09 7.76
C ASP A 213 6.56 17.04 8.87
N ASN A 214 5.76 15.97 8.73
CA ASN A 214 5.71 14.84 9.66
C ASN A 214 6.22 13.56 8.98
N CYS A 215 7.37 13.63 8.31
CA CYS A 215 7.91 12.48 7.59
C CYS A 215 8.41 11.40 8.57
N GLN A 216 8.08 10.13 8.29
CA GLN A 216 8.61 8.99 9.02
C GLN A 216 9.90 8.47 8.39
N VAL A 217 10.83 7.93 9.19
CA VAL A 217 12.13 7.47 8.68
C VAL A 217 12.40 6.04 9.13
N TYR A 218 12.60 5.14 8.18
CA TYR A 218 12.88 3.73 8.40
C TYR A 218 14.17 3.35 7.68
N LEU A 219 15.29 3.35 8.40
CA LEU A 219 16.58 3.00 7.83
C LEU A 219 17.09 1.72 8.51
N SER A 220 17.26 0.64 7.75
CA SER A 220 18.02 -0.53 8.19
C SER A 220 19.52 -0.24 8.09
N ALA A 221 19.96 0.83 8.75
CA ALA A 221 21.26 1.47 8.56
C ALA A 221 22.05 1.53 9.87
N ASN A 222 23.38 1.40 9.78
CA ASN A 222 24.27 1.84 10.84
C ASN A 222 24.38 3.38 10.91
N GLU A 223 25.04 3.91 11.95
CA GLU A 223 25.21 5.36 12.12
C GLU A 223 25.88 6.06 10.92
N ASN A 224 26.84 5.39 10.27
CA ASN A 224 27.52 5.95 9.09
C ASN A 224 26.58 6.00 7.88
N GLU A 225 25.79 4.96 7.67
CA GLU A 225 24.79 4.90 6.60
C GLU A 225 23.65 5.91 6.84
N MET A 226 23.21 6.09 8.08
CA MET A 226 22.26 7.13 8.47
C MET A 226 22.84 8.52 8.22
N SER A 227 24.08 8.77 8.64
CA SER A 227 24.76 10.04 8.41
C SER A 227 24.92 10.35 6.92
N SER A 228 25.30 9.35 6.14
CA SER A 228 25.41 9.44 4.67
C SER A 228 24.04 9.75 4.04
N PHE A 229 23.00 9.03 4.46
CA PHE A 229 21.64 9.23 3.97
C PHE A 229 21.16 10.68 4.14
N PHE A 230 21.25 11.23 5.35
CA PHE A 230 20.80 12.60 5.62
C PHE A 230 21.70 13.66 4.96
N SER A 231 22.99 13.38 4.83
CA SER A 231 23.91 14.26 4.09
C SER A 231 23.53 14.35 2.61
N GLU A 232 23.19 13.21 1.99
CA GLU A 232 22.69 13.18 0.62
C GLU A 232 21.29 13.80 0.51
N LEU A 233 20.41 13.56 1.48
CA LEU A 233 19.06 14.14 1.50
C LEU A 233 19.09 15.67 1.43
N LYS A 234 19.97 16.31 2.21
CA LYS A 234 20.16 17.77 2.22
C LYS A 234 20.65 18.33 0.89
N LYS A 235 21.38 17.54 0.09
CA LYS A 235 21.79 17.95 -1.25
C LYS A 235 20.62 17.94 -2.24
N LYS A 236 19.60 17.12 -1.97
CA LYS A 236 18.45 16.93 -2.86
C LYS A 236 17.29 17.87 -2.56
N THR A 237 17.09 18.24 -1.30
CA THR A 237 16.00 19.12 -0.88
C THR A 237 16.31 19.84 0.43
N ASP A 238 15.71 21.01 0.62
CA ASP A 238 15.67 21.66 1.92
C ASP A 238 14.83 20.82 2.89
N ILE A 239 15.40 20.54 4.06
CA ILE A 239 14.76 19.81 5.18
C ILE A 239 14.78 20.63 6.47
N SER A 240 15.15 21.91 6.41
CA SER A 240 15.31 22.78 7.57
C SER A 240 14.01 22.95 8.39
N ASN A 241 12.86 22.78 7.75
CA ASN A 241 11.54 22.86 8.40
C ASN A 241 10.85 21.51 8.63
N THR A 242 11.47 20.42 8.16
CA THR A 242 10.90 19.07 8.29
C THR A 242 11.14 18.50 9.69
N HIS A 243 10.08 18.06 10.36
CA HIS A 243 10.16 17.40 11.67
C HIS A 243 10.00 15.88 11.49
N PHE A 244 11.12 15.16 11.56
CA PHE A 244 11.10 13.72 11.40
C PHE A 244 10.53 13.03 12.64
N ARG A 245 9.59 12.10 12.43
CA ARG A 245 8.96 11.29 13.49
C ARG A 245 9.21 9.81 13.27
N HIS A 246 9.02 9.00 14.31
CA HIS A 246 9.18 7.54 14.27
C HIS A 246 10.45 7.11 13.53
N ILE A 247 11.57 7.74 13.85
CA ILE A 247 12.85 7.39 13.25
C ILE A 247 13.25 6.02 13.81
N VAL A 248 13.25 5.01 12.95
CA VAL A 248 13.63 3.64 13.27
C VAL A 248 14.95 3.34 12.58
N LEU A 249 15.96 2.98 13.38
CA LEU A 249 17.29 2.59 12.93
C LEU A 249 17.58 1.15 13.34
N ARG A 250 18.06 0.31 12.42
CA ARG A 250 18.35 -1.12 12.67
C ARG A 250 17.19 -1.91 13.32
N GLY A 251 15.95 -1.51 13.07
CA GLY A 251 14.77 -2.14 13.68
C GLY A 251 14.48 -1.72 15.13
N TYR A 252 15.25 -0.80 15.69
CA TYR A 252 15.00 -0.20 17.00
C TYR A 252 14.53 1.25 16.84
N ASP A 253 13.55 1.63 17.64
CA ASP A 253 13.06 2.99 17.74
C ASP A 253 14.09 3.86 18.50
N LEU A 254 14.34 5.09 18.04
CA LEU A 254 15.24 6.06 18.69
C LEU A 254 14.90 6.39 20.14
N ARG A 255 13.80 5.88 20.71
CA ARG A 255 13.44 6.01 22.13
C ARG A 255 14.55 5.62 23.13
N GLY A 256 15.64 4.95 22.72
CA GLY A 256 16.76 4.58 23.58
C GLY A 256 18.15 5.09 23.20
N ASP A 257 18.34 5.71 22.02
CA ASP A 257 19.67 6.09 21.52
C ASP A 257 19.87 7.61 21.51
N ILE A 258 20.38 8.11 22.64
CA ILE A 258 20.64 9.54 22.84
C ILE A 258 21.73 10.09 21.90
N GLU A 259 22.72 9.28 21.51
CA GLU A 259 23.85 9.78 20.74
C GLU A 259 23.42 10.07 19.30
N THR A 260 22.53 9.24 18.77
CA THR A 260 21.86 9.53 17.50
C THR A 260 20.98 10.79 17.59
N ILE A 261 20.22 10.99 18.66
CA ILE A 261 19.44 12.23 18.86
C ILE A 261 20.36 13.47 18.89
N LYS A 262 21.47 13.41 19.64
CA LYS A 262 22.49 14.47 19.67
C LYS A 262 23.11 14.70 18.29
N TRP A 263 23.30 13.64 17.50
CA TRP A 263 23.79 13.75 16.12
C TRP A 263 22.80 14.54 15.24
N PHE A 264 21.50 14.22 15.29
CA PHE A 264 20.49 14.96 14.54
C PHE A 264 20.46 16.45 14.91
N ILE A 265 20.50 16.76 16.21
CA ILE A 265 20.52 18.14 16.72
C ILE A 265 21.77 18.89 16.21
N ARG A 266 22.97 18.31 16.33
CA ARG A 266 24.23 18.92 15.84
C ARG A 266 24.22 19.19 14.34
N ASN A 267 23.43 18.41 13.60
CA ASN A 267 23.31 18.52 12.16
C ASN A 267 22.08 19.35 11.74
N ASP A 268 21.43 20.11 12.64
CA ASP A 268 20.26 20.93 12.30
C ASP A 268 19.11 20.13 11.64
N ILE A 269 18.93 18.87 12.02
CA ILE A 269 17.82 18.04 11.56
C ILE A 269 16.81 17.95 12.70
N LYS A 270 15.58 18.42 12.44
CA LYS A 270 14.54 18.51 13.46
C LYS A 270 13.88 17.14 13.67
N ILE A 271 13.76 16.75 14.93
CA ILE A 271 12.99 15.59 15.39
C ILE A 271 11.66 16.10 15.95
N ASP A 272 10.58 15.35 15.75
CA ASP A 272 9.28 15.66 16.31
C ASP A 272 9.34 15.87 17.84
N LYS A 273 8.72 16.95 18.30
CA LYS A 273 8.77 17.36 19.71
C LYS A 273 8.16 16.31 20.64
N LYS A 274 7.04 15.68 20.24
CA LYS A 274 6.38 14.66 21.07
C LYS A 274 7.27 13.43 21.21
N GLN A 275 8.00 13.06 20.16
CA GLN A 275 8.98 11.97 20.23
C GLN A 275 10.10 12.28 21.22
N LEU A 276 10.60 13.52 21.27
CA LEU A 276 11.61 13.94 22.25
C LEU A 276 11.04 13.95 23.68
N GLU A 277 9.81 14.46 23.86
CA GLU A 277 9.09 14.51 25.15
C GLU A 277 8.87 13.12 25.75
N GLN A 278 8.68 12.10 24.91
CA GLN A 278 8.46 10.70 25.34
C GLN A 278 9.77 9.93 25.59
N HIS A 279 10.94 10.52 25.35
CA HIS A 279 12.22 9.83 25.48
C HIS A 279 12.62 9.66 26.96
N ILE A 280 13.16 8.49 27.33
CA ILE A 280 13.56 8.17 28.72
C ILE A 280 14.61 9.12 29.32
N ARG A 281 15.39 9.78 28.46
CA ARG A 281 16.42 10.78 28.81
C ARG A 281 16.04 12.21 28.37
N HIS A 282 14.75 12.54 28.38
CA HIS A 282 14.21 13.84 27.98
C HIS A 282 15.00 15.04 28.55
N ASP A 283 15.24 15.06 29.86
CA ASP A 283 15.90 16.19 30.52
C ASP A 283 17.33 16.42 30.03
N GLU A 284 18.05 15.34 29.69
CA GLU A 284 19.39 15.45 29.11
C GLU A 284 19.34 15.98 27.68
N ILE A 285 18.36 15.53 26.89
CA ILE A 285 18.13 16.04 25.53
C ILE A 285 17.82 17.54 25.58
N CYS A 286 16.94 18.00 26.47
CA CYS A 286 16.61 19.41 26.61
C CYS A 286 17.83 20.26 26.98
N LYS A 287 18.67 19.80 27.92
CA LYS A 287 19.93 20.46 28.26
C LYS A 287 20.85 20.57 27.04
N TYR A 288 20.97 19.48 26.29
CA TYR A 288 21.79 19.44 25.08
C TYR A 288 21.31 20.43 24.00
N ILE A 289 20.00 20.47 23.75
CA ILE A 289 19.38 21.43 22.81
C ILE A 289 19.70 22.86 23.24
N ALA A 290 19.46 23.21 24.51
CA ALA A 290 19.71 24.56 25.03
C ALA A 290 21.19 24.96 24.91
N GLU A 291 22.12 24.05 25.20
CA GLU A 291 23.56 24.29 25.02
C GLU A 291 23.93 24.51 23.55
N HIS A 292 23.35 23.72 22.65
CA HIS A 292 23.61 23.82 21.22
C HIS A 292 23.08 25.15 20.64
N GLU A 293 21.85 25.52 20.96
CA GLU A 293 21.24 26.79 20.53
C GLU A 293 22.02 27.99 21.07
N ARG A 294 22.45 27.95 22.34
CA ARG A 294 23.28 28.99 22.94
C ARG A 294 24.61 29.15 22.21
N LYS A 295 25.28 28.04 21.85
CA LYS A 295 26.52 28.07 21.06
C LYS A 295 26.29 28.69 19.68
N LYS A 296 25.23 28.26 18.98
CA LYS A 296 24.86 28.77 17.66
C LYS A 296 24.58 30.27 17.67
N LEU A 297 23.80 30.75 18.64
CA LEU A 297 23.54 32.18 18.83
C LEU A 297 24.82 32.97 19.12
N SER A 298 25.70 32.44 19.96
CA SER A 298 27.00 33.06 20.26
C SER A 298 27.87 33.21 19.01
N GLU A 299 27.90 32.19 18.14
CA GLU A 299 28.63 32.22 16.87
C GLU A 299 28.07 33.26 15.90
N ILE A 300 26.74 33.30 15.73
CA ILE A 300 26.05 34.29 14.90
C ILE A 300 26.36 35.72 15.41
N MET A 301 26.30 35.94 16.73
CA MET A 301 26.61 37.23 17.33
C MET A 301 28.06 37.65 17.08
N LYS A 302 29.02 36.72 17.23
CA LYS A 302 30.45 36.99 16.95
C LYS A 302 30.68 37.38 15.49
N GLN A 303 30.08 36.65 14.56
CA GLN A 303 30.16 36.98 13.12
C GLN A 303 29.56 38.35 12.82
N THR A 304 28.40 38.66 13.43
CA THR A 304 27.72 39.95 13.23
C THR A 304 28.55 41.11 13.77
N ILE A 305 29.15 40.98 14.96
CA ILE A 305 30.04 41.98 15.56
C ILE A 305 31.30 42.19 14.70
N SER A 306 31.87 41.10 14.16
CA SER A 306 33.05 41.17 13.28
C SER A 306 32.80 41.91 11.96
N LEU A 307 31.55 42.00 11.50
CA LEU A 307 31.16 42.66 10.26
C LEU A 307 30.77 44.14 10.47
N MET A 308 30.71 44.62 11.72
CA MET A 308 30.42 46.02 12.01
C MET A 308 31.62 46.92 11.65
N PRO A 309 31.43 48.01 10.90
CA PRO A 309 32.52 48.90 10.55
C PRO A 309 33.13 49.50 11.82
N VAL A 310 34.42 49.23 12.03
CA VAL A 310 35.20 49.83 13.13
C VAL A 310 35.22 51.33 12.90
N LYS A 311 34.52 52.10 13.73
CA LYS A 311 34.65 53.57 13.75
C LYS A 311 36.11 53.89 14.12
N ARG A 312 36.93 54.22 13.12
CA ARG A 312 38.22 54.88 13.35
C ARG A 312 37.91 56.22 14.01
N ARG A 313 38.34 56.39 15.26
CA ARG A 313 38.29 57.69 15.94
C ARG A 313 39.21 58.64 15.17
N LEU A 314 38.64 59.73 14.67
CA LEU A 314 39.34 60.91 14.17
C LEU A 314 39.94 61.68 15.34
#